data_AF-A0A026WSC4-F1
#
_entry.id   AF-A0A026WSC4-F1
#
_cell.length_a   1.000
_cell.length_b   1.000
_cell.length_c   1.000
_cell.angle_alpha   90.00
_cell.angle_beta   90.00
_cell.angle_gamma   90.00
#
_symmetry.space_group_name_H-M   'P 1'
#
loop_
_entity.id
_entity.type
_entity.pdbx_description
1 polymer ?
#
loop_
_entity_poly.entity_id
_entity_poly.type
_entity_poly.pdbx_seq_one_letter_code
_entity_poly.pdbx_strand_id
1 'polypeptide(L)'
;MAGYSNIELADIHYVYGRANGNCREAQRLYQQIYPQRRCPAKNFCSVHRRLRETGSFLPGTVYQKLIEDETETFEHLQSKSKRLDELQKIQDLAQDRSH
;
A
#
# COMPACT_ATOMS: atom_id res chain seq x y z
N MET A 1 -2.23 2.05 13.77
CA MET A 1 -1.75 3.37 13.28
C MET A 1 -2.72 3.97 12.26
N ALA A 2 -4.04 3.85 12.48
CA ALA A 2 -5.02 4.43 11.57
C ALA A 2 -5.22 5.90 11.96
N GLY A 3 -4.75 6.83 11.12
CA GLY A 3 -5.01 8.27 11.32
C GLY A 3 -3.85 9.23 11.07
N TYR A 4 -2.65 8.74 10.71
CA TYR A 4 -1.58 9.63 10.25
C TYR A 4 -1.53 9.62 8.72
N SER A 5 -1.38 10.80 8.13
CA SER A 5 -1.14 10.95 6.69
C SER A 5 0.25 10.43 6.29
N ASN A 6 0.47 10.19 5.00
CA ASN A 6 1.79 9.78 4.51
C ASN A 6 2.88 10.82 4.82
N ILE A 7 2.54 12.10 4.77
CA ILE A 7 3.44 13.21 5.13
C ILE A 7 3.86 13.08 6.59
N GLU A 8 2.91 12.89 7.50
CA GLU A 8 3.22 12.73 8.92
C GLU A 8 4.04 11.46 9.18
N LEU A 9 3.77 10.36 8.47
CA LEU A 9 4.55 9.13 8.60
C LEU A 9 6.00 9.31 8.13
N ALA A 10 6.22 10.07 7.07
CA ALA A 10 7.56 10.45 6.61
C ALA A 10 8.28 11.33 7.63
N ASP A 11 7.61 12.34 8.19
CA ASP A 11 8.15 13.21 9.25
C ASP A 11 8.52 12.41 10.51
N ILE A 12 7.66 11.48 10.92
CA ILE A 12 7.91 10.57 12.04
C ILE A 12 9.16 9.72 11.78
N HIS A 13 9.29 9.16 10.57
CA HIS A 13 10.47 8.38 10.19
C HIS A 13 11.76 9.23 10.19
N TYR A 14 11.69 10.44 9.63
CA TYR A 14 12.80 11.39 9.61
C TYR A 14 13.28 11.75 11.02
N VAL A 15 12.35 12.11 11.92
CA VAL A 15 12.69 12.45 13.31
C VAL A 15 13.25 11.25 14.08
N TYR A 16 12.75 10.04 13.80
CA TYR A 16 13.33 8.82 14.37
C TYR A 16 14.80 8.60 13.94
N GLY A 17 15.11 8.84 12.67
CA GLY A 17 16.49 8.83 12.16
C GLY A 17 17.36 9.89 12.84
N ARG A 18 16.84 11.11 12.97
CA ARG A 18 17.51 12.21 13.68
C ARG A 18 17.78 11.92 15.16
N ALA A 19 16.92 11.15 15.80
CA ALA A 19 17.09 10.70 17.17
C ALA A 19 18.03 9.48 17.30
N ASN A 20 18.76 9.14 16.24
CA ASN A 20 19.65 7.97 16.19
C ASN A 20 18.94 6.66 16.55
N GLY A 21 17.68 6.50 16.11
CA GLY A 21 16.87 5.33 16.42
C GLY A 21 16.31 5.28 17.85
N ASN A 22 16.44 6.35 18.64
CA ASN A 22 15.86 6.40 19.98
C ASN A 22 14.42 6.89 19.94
N CYS A 23 13.47 5.99 20.22
CA CYS A 23 12.04 6.29 20.23
C CYS A 23 11.64 7.42 21.22
N ARG A 24 12.26 7.50 22.40
CA ARG A 24 11.91 8.52 23.41
C ARG A 24 12.42 9.89 23.02
N GLU A 25 13.65 9.97 22.53
CA GLU A 25 14.20 11.25 22.05
C GLU A 25 13.48 11.71 20.78
N ALA A 26 13.13 10.78 19.88
CA ALA A 26 12.33 11.09 18.70
C ALA A 26 10.98 11.70 19.08
N GLN A 27 10.32 11.18 20.13
CA GLN A 27 9.06 11.73 20.62
C GLN A 27 9.22 13.17 21.11
N ARG A 28 10.26 13.43 21.92
CA ARG A 28 10.55 14.77 22.43
C ARG A 28 10.84 15.75 21.29
N LEU A 29 11.70 15.35 20.36
CA LEU A 29 12.06 16.15 19.19
C LEU A 29 10.86 16.42 18.28
N TYR A 30 10.02 15.41 18.02
CA TYR A 30 8.85 15.55 17.16
C TYR A 30 7.87 16.58 17.73
N GLN A 31 7.65 16.56 19.05
CA GLN A 31 6.76 17.50 19.71
C GLN A 31 7.34 18.92 19.77
N GLN A 32 8.67 19.07 19.79
CA GLN A 32 9.33 20.37 19.66
C GLN A 32 9.25 20.94 18.23
N ILE A 33 9.41 20.09 17.22
CA ILE A 33 9.38 20.50 15.80
C ILE A 33 7.95 20.79 15.34
N TYR A 34 6.99 19.96 15.79
CA TYR A 34 5.58 20.02 15.37
C TYR A 34 4.65 20.19 16.58
N PRO A 35 4.68 21.34 17.27
CA PRO A 35 3.93 21.54 18.51
C PRO A 35 2.41 21.45 18.35
N GLN A 36 1.89 21.75 17.15
CA GLN A 36 0.46 21.71 16.83
C GLN A 36 -0.01 20.32 16.38
N ARG A 37 0.90 19.37 16.14
CA ARG A 37 0.54 18.03 15.67
C ARG A 37 0.39 17.06 16.85
N ARG A 38 -0.49 16.08 16.68
CA ARG A 38 -0.63 14.99 17.65
C ARG A 38 0.66 14.19 17.73
N CYS A 39 1.25 14.13 18.92
CA CYS A 39 2.46 13.34 19.14
C CYS A 39 2.15 11.83 19.09
N PRO A 40 2.86 11.04 18.27
CA PRO A 40 2.69 9.60 18.26
C PRO A 40 3.32 8.96 19.52
N ALA A 41 2.50 8.46 20.44
CA ALA A 41 3.00 7.91 21.71
C ALA A 41 3.83 6.62 21.59
N LYS A 42 3.63 5.79 20.55
CA LYS A 42 4.28 4.46 20.41
C LYS A 42 4.77 4.11 19.00
N ASN A 43 4.84 5.09 18.10
CA ASN A 43 4.81 4.79 16.65
C ASN A 43 6.16 4.91 15.93
N PHE A 44 7.17 5.60 16.46
CA PHE A 44 8.42 5.87 15.73
C PHE A 44 9.15 4.59 15.27
N CYS A 45 9.47 3.70 16.21
CA CYS A 45 10.16 2.44 15.94
C CYS A 45 9.34 1.54 15.01
N SER A 46 8.01 1.53 15.19
CA SER A 46 7.10 0.72 14.37
C SER A 46 6.94 1.24 12.93
N VAL A 47 6.97 2.56 12.73
CA VAL A 47 6.95 3.19 11.38
C VAL A 47 8.23 2.82 10.63
N HIS A 48 9.40 2.99 11.27
CA HIS A 48 10.67 2.62 10.66
C HIS A 48 10.76 1.12 10.35
N ARG A 49 10.39 0.27 11.30
CA ARG A 49 10.41 -1.19 11.11
C ARG A 49 9.57 -1.60 9.92
N ARG A 50 8.35 -1.08 9.81
CA ARG A 50 7.46 -1.41 8.69
C ARG A 50 8.02 -0.96 7.36
N LEU A 51 8.54 0.27 7.28
CA LEU A 51 9.19 0.76 6.07
C LEU A 51 10.36 -0.17 5.65
N ARG A 52 11.15 -0.66 6.62
CA ARG A 52 12.24 -1.59 6.35
C ARG A 52 11.80 -2.99 5.93
N GLU A 53 10.75 -3.53 6.55
CA GLU A 53 10.29 -4.89 6.30
C GLU A 53 9.45 -4.99 5.02
N THR A 54 8.65 -3.97 4.69
CA THR A 54 7.64 -4.04 3.62
C THR A 54 7.76 -2.94 2.58
N GLY A 55 8.71 -2.00 2.72
CA GLY A 55 8.83 -0.86 1.81
C GLY A 55 7.71 0.18 1.92
N SER A 56 6.84 0.08 2.93
CA SER A 56 5.66 0.94 3.08
C SER A 56 5.40 1.35 4.53
N PHE A 57 4.79 2.52 4.72
CA PHE A 57 4.32 2.95 6.04
C PHE A 57 2.94 2.35 6.41
N LEU A 58 2.17 1.90 5.42
CA LEU A 58 0.83 1.36 5.60
C LEU A 58 0.86 0.03 6.36
N PRO A 59 -0.08 -0.22 7.30
CA PRO A 59 -0.19 -1.53 7.94
C PRO A 59 -0.34 -2.66 6.93
N GLY A 60 0.25 -3.82 7.20
CA GLY A 60 0.19 -4.99 6.30
C GLY A 60 -1.24 -5.38 5.91
N THR A 61 -2.20 -5.18 6.81
CA THR A 61 -3.64 -5.44 6.55
C THR A 61 -4.25 -4.57 5.44
N VAL A 62 -3.71 -3.36 5.21
CA VAL A 62 -4.16 -2.48 4.12
C VAL A 62 -3.53 -2.93 2.80
N TYR A 63 -2.25 -3.31 2.85
CA TYR A 63 -1.55 -3.86 1.69
C TYR A 63 -2.19 -5.17 1.20
N GLN A 64 -2.59 -6.04 2.12
CA GLN A 64 -3.21 -7.31 1.79
C GLN A 64 -4.54 -7.11 1.07
N LYS A 65 -5.38 -6.17 1.54
CA LYS A 65 -6.61 -5.79 0.84
C LYS A 65 -6.38 -5.19 -0.54
N LEU A 66 -5.38 -4.32 -0.69
CA LEU A 66 -5.06 -3.72 -2.00
C LEU A 66 -4.58 -4.78 -2.99
N ILE A 67 -3.77 -5.74 -2.53
CA ILE A 67 -3.32 -6.87 -3.35
C ILE A 67 -4.50 -7.79 -3.68
N GLU A 68 -5.37 -8.11 -2.72
CA GLU A 68 -6.58 -8.90 -2.92
C GLU A 68 -7.47 -8.25 -4.00
N ASP A 69 -7.78 -6.97 -3.87
CA ASP A 69 -8.56 -6.21 -4.86
C ASP A 69 -7.89 -6.22 -6.25
N GLU A 70 -6.56 -6.01 -6.33
CA GLU A 70 -5.82 -6.05 -7.60
C GLU A 70 -5.85 -7.44 -8.24
N THR A 71 -5.65 -8.50 -7.44
CA THR A 71 -5.71 -9.88 -7.93
C THR A 71 -7.10 -10.27 -8.41
N GLU A 72 -8.15 -9.83 -7.73
CA GLU A 72 -9.54 -10.03 -8.17
C GLU A 72 -9.80 -9.35 -9.52
N THR A 73 -9.31 -8.11 -9.71
CA THR A 73 -9.40 -7.45 -11.01
C THR A 73 -8.62 -8.17 -12.11
N PHE A 74 -7.43 -8.69 -11.82
CA PHE A 74 -6.62 -9.39 -12.81
C PHE A 74 -7.25 -10.71 -13.26
N GLU A 75 -7.73 -11.53 -12.32
CA GLU A 75 -8.46 -12.77 -12.61
C GLU A 75 -9.73 -12.49 -13.42
N HIS A 76 -10.46 -11.44 -13.07
CA HIS A 76 -11.63 -11.01 -13.83
C HIS A 76 -11.29 -10.64 -15.28
N LEU A 77 -10.19 -9.91 -15.49
CA LEU A 77 -9.72 -9.52 -16.82
C LEU A 77 -9.25 -10.73 -17.65
N GLN A 78 -8.55 -11.69 -17.05
CA GLN A 78 -8.17 -12.94 -17.73
C GLN A 78 -9.39 -13.73 -18.17
N SER A 79 -10.39 -13.87 -17.29
CA SER A 79 -11.65 -14.54 -17.62
C SER A 79 -12.37 -13.87 -18.80
N LYS A 80 -12.38 -12.53 -18.83
CA LYS A 80 -12.97 -11.76 -19.92
C LYS A 80 -12.20 -11.94 -21.24
N SER A 81 -10.86 -11.92 -21.20
CA SER A 81 -10.02 -12.18 -22.37
C SER A 81 -10.30 -13.55 -22.98
N LYS A 82 -10.36 -14.60 -22.15
CA LYS A 82 -10.64 -15.96 -22.61
C LYS A 82 -11.99 -16.08 -23.33
N ARG A 83 -13.03 -15.41 -22.81
CA ARG A 83 -14.35 -15.37 -23.47
C ARG A 83 -14.32 -14.66 -24.81
N LEU A 84 -13.52 -13.59 -24.95
CA LEU A 84 -13.33 -12.92 -26.23
C LEU A 84 -12.66 -13.85 -27.26
N ASP A 85 -11.64 -14.61 -26.86
CA ASP A 85 -10.99 -15.57 -27.74
C ASP A 85 -11.95 -16.68 -28.19
N GLU A 86 -12.81 -17.16 -27.29
CA GLU A 86 -13.86 -18.14 -27.60
C GLU A 86 -14.91 -17.58 -28.58
N LEU A 87 -15.34 -16.33 -28.39
CA LEU A 87 -16.27 -15.66 -29.29
C LEU A 87 -15.66 -15.45 -30.69
N GLN A 88 -14.38 -15.09 -30.76
CA GLN A 88 -13.67 -14.96 -32.02
C GLN A 88 -13.65 -16.28 -32.78
N LYS A 89 -13.33 -17.39 -32.10
CA LYS A 89 -13.37 -18.73 -32.71
C LYS A 89 -14.76 -19.10 -33.24
N ILE A 90 -15.82 -18.75 -32.50
CA ILE A 90 -17.20 -19.01 -32.95
C ILE A 90 -17.52 -18.18 -34.21
N GLN A 91 -17.07 -16.93 -34.25
CA GLN A 91 -17.30 -16.04 -35.38
C GLN A 91 -16.58 -16.52 -36.64
N ASP A 92 -15.33 -16.97 -36.50
CA ASP A 92 -14.54 -17.54 -37.60
C ASP A 92 -15.21 -18.83 -38.14
N LEU A 93 -15.68 -19.72 -37.25
CA LEU A 93 -16.41 -20.94 -37.62
C LEU A 93 -17.76 -20.67 -38.29
N ALA A 94 -18.42 -19.56 -37.94
CA ALA A 94 -19.68 -19.15 -38.57
C ALA A 94 -19.44 -18.58 -39.98
N GLN A 95 -18.30 -17.92 -40.21
CA GLN A 95 -17.92 -17.39 -41.52
C GLN A 95 -17.51 -18.50 -42.50
N ASP A 96 -16.80 -19.54 -42.03
CA ASP A 96 -16.42 -20.70 -42.85
C ASP A 96 -17.62 -21.55 -43.32
N ARG A 97 -18.76 -21.52 -42.61
CA ARG A 97 -19.98 -22.27 -42.98
C ARG A 97 -20.87 -21.54 -43.99
N SER A 98 -20.52 -20.33 -44.41
CA SER A 98 -21.27 -19.51 -45.38
C SER A 98 -20.69 -19.53 -46.80
N HIS A 99 -19.64 -20.34 -47.03
CA HIS A 99 -19.07 -20.67 -48.34
C HIS A 99 -19.33 -22.13 -48.69
#